data_AF-A0A349ZPV4-F1
#
_entry.id   AF-A0A349ZPV4-F1
#
_cell.length_a   1.000
_cell.length_b   1.000
_cell.length_c   1.000
_cell.angle_alpha   90.00
_cell.angle_beta   90.00
_cell.angle_gamma   90.00
#
_symmetry.space_group_name_H-M   'P 1'
#
loop_
_entity.id
_entity.type
_entity.pdbx_description
1 polymer ?
#
loop_
_entity_poly.entity_id
_entity_poly.type
_entity_poly.pdbx_seq_one_letter_code
_entity_poly.pdbx_strand_id
1 'polypeptide(L)'
;ITGLIKANMPSRIAFSVSSGTDSRTILDMVGAEKLLGKGDMLFYPQGYSKPARLQGAFVSDDEVTRVVDALKAQTDGEDYDNEVINRMNSVSSEGSQAGAMGLSTGNENNGNDDLFEKAARIIIEKDKASIGMLQRAFKIGFNRAARIMDQLAEAGVVGEEEGTKPRKILMSMEQFEQYVEETL
;
A
#
# COMPACT_ATOMS: atom_id res chain seq x y z
N ILE A 1 -1.77 14.17 -10.32
CA ILE A 1 -2.06 14.99 -9.12
C ILE A 1 -3.53 15.41 -9.18
N THR A 2 -4.34 15.00 -8.22
CA THR A 2 -5.79 15.29 -8.22
C THR A 2 -6.06 16.75 -7.83
N GLY A 3 -7.24 17.27 -8.19
CA GLY A 3 -7.65 18.64 -7.84
C GLY A 3 -7.69 18.90 -6.33
N LEU A 4 -8.11 17.91 -5.54
CA LEU A 4 -8.13 17.98 -4.07
C LEU A 4 -6.71 18.16 -3.49
N ILE A 5 -5.72 17.45 -4.02
CA ILE A 5 -4.32 17.61 -3.58
C ILE A 5 -3.83 19.02 -3.94
N LYS A 6 -4.09 19.49 -5.17
CA LYS A 6 -3.68 20.84 -5.58
C LYS A 6 -4.31 21.94 -4.73
N ALA A 7 -5.56 21.77 -4.31
CA ALA A 7 -6.26 22.74 -3.48
C ALA A 7 -5.65 22.87 -2.07
N ASN A 8 -5.09 21.79 -1.53
CA ASN A 8 -4.56 21.75 -0.15
C ASN A 8 -3.02 21.91 -0.07
N MET A 9 -2.30 21.79 -1.18
CA MET A 9 -0.85 21.96 -1.27
C MET A 9 -0.50 23.11 -2.23
N PRO A 10 -0.48 24.37 -1.74
CA PRO A 10 -0.35 25.56 -2.60
C PRO A 10 1.10 25.82 -3.06
N SER A 11 2.10 25.44 -2.26
CA SER A 11 3.52 25.57 -2.60
C SER A 11 4.00 24.33 -3.34
N ARG A 12 4.65 24.51 -4.50
CA ARG A 12 5.00 23.40 -5.39
C ARG A 12 6.39 23.57 -5.96
N ILE A 13 7.06 22.44 -6.20
CA ILE A 13 8.36 22.38 -6.88
C ILE A 13 8.20 21.42 -8.06
N ALA A 14 8.70 21.81 -9.23
CA ALA A 14 8.82 20.93 -10.38
C ALA A 14 10.26 20.91 -10.89
N PHE A 15 10.85 19.73 -10.95
CA PHE A 15 12.08 19.47 -11.70
C PHE A 15 11.75 19.29 -13.19
N SER A 16 12.77 19.01 -14.01
CA SER A 16 12.58 18.70 -15.43
C SER A 16 11.57 17.57 -15.63
N VAL A 17 10.58 17.82 -16.48
CA VAL A 17 9.51 16.88 -16.84
C VAL A 17 9.47 16.65 -18.35
N SER A 18 8.84 15.57 -18.78
CA SER A 18 8.83 15.15 -20.18
C SER A 18 7.94 16.01 -21.07
N SER A 19 6.91 16.66 -20.53
CA SER A 19 5.89 17.35 -21.32
C SER A 19 5.29 18.57 -20.63
N GLY A 20 4.77 19.51 -21.44
CA GLY A 20 4.01 20.65 -20.92
C GLY A 20 2.71 20.24 -20.20
N THR A 21 2.14 19.07 -20.52
CA THR A 21 1.01 18.48 -19.78
C THR A 21 1.40 18.08 -18.37
N ASP A 22 2.60 17.53 -18.17
CA ASP A 22 3.13 17.19 -16.84
C ASP A 22 3.45 18.45 -16.06
N SER A 23 4.06 19.45 -16.72
CA SER A 23 4.31 20.77 -16.10
C SER A 23 3.01 21.39 -15.60
N ARG A 24 1.94 21.38 -16.41
CA ARG A 24 0.63 21.90 -16.00
C ARG A 24 0.00 21.08 -14.88
N THR A 25 0.25 19.77 -14.83
CA THR A 25 -0.26 18.91 -13.75
C THR A 25 0.33 19.28 -12.40
N ILE A 26 1.60 19.74 -12.37
CA ILE A 26 2.31 20.12 -11.14
C ILE A 26 2.12 21.60 -10.80
N LEU A 27 2.41 22.51 -11.74
CA LEU A 27 2.47 23.96 -11.49
C LEU A 27 1.24 24.73 -11.97
N ASP A 28 0.26 24.05 -12.59
CA ASP A 28 -0.85 24.67 -13.32
C ASP A 28 -0.40 25.55 -14.51
N MET A 29 0.89 25.49 -14.89
CA MET A 29 1.49 26.20 -16.01
C MET A 29 2.58 25.39 -16.71
N VAL A 30 2.93 25.80 -17.93
CA VAL A 30 4.04 25.22 -18.71
C VAL A 30 5.38 25.88 -18.33
N GLY A 31 6.47 25.16 -18.48
CA GLY A 31 7.83 25.67 -18.26
C GLY A 31 8.78 24.64 -17.67
N ALA A 32 8.27 23.67 -16.90
CA ALA A 32 9.11 22.64 -16.30
C ALA A 32 9.70 21.68 -17.35
N GLU A 33 9.02 21.52 -18.50
CA GLU A 33 9.52 20.73 -19.63
C GLU A 33 10.75 21.32 -20.33
N LYS A 34 11.12 22.56 -19.99
CA LYS A 34 12.26 23.28 -20.55
C LYS A 34 13.47 23.32 -19.60
N LEU A 35 13.35 22.67 -18.44
CA LEU A 35 14.44 22.60 -17.46
C LEU A 35 15.52 21.62 -17.93
N LEU A 36 16.76 21.92 -17.57
CA LEU A 36 17.96 21.23 -18.04
C LEU A 36 18.25 19.92 -17.30
N GLY A 37 17.46 19.60 -16.26
CA GLY A 37 17.71 18.48 -15.35
C GLY A 37 18.81 18.77 -14.35
N LYS A 38 19.37 17.73 -13.72
CA LYS A 38 20.51 17.80 -12.76
C LYS A 38 20.34 18.86 -11.65
N GLY A 39 19.13 18.97 -11.10
CA GLY A 39 18.81 19.92 -10.03
C GLY A 39 18.09 21.19 -10.48
N ASP A 40 17.97 21.45 -11.79
CA ASP A 40 17.20 22.59 -12.31
C ASP A 40 15.72 22.42 -12.02
N MET A 41 15.12 23.44 -11.39
CA MET A 41 13.74 23.38 -10.90
C MET A 41 13.02 24.73 -11.01
N LEU A 42 11.69 24.65 -11.06
CA LEU A 42 10.78 25.76 -10.84
C LEU A 42 10.15 25.62 -9.45
N PHE A 43 10.40 26.59 -8.59
CA PHE A 43 9.77 26.71 -7.28
C PHE A 43 8.63 27.72 -7.34
N TYR A 44 7.42 27.26 -7.02
CA TYR A 44 6.22 28.07 -6.96
C TYR A 44 5.68 28.13 -5.53
N PRO A 45 6.17 29.07 -4.70
CA PRO A 45 5.64 29.28 -3.36
C PRO A 45 4.24 29.91 -3.39
N GLN A 46 3.45 29.63 -2.34
CA GLN A 46 2.17 30.29 -2.13
C GLN A 46 2.31 31.82 -2.11
N GLY A 47 1.38 32.51 -2.78
CA GLY A 47 1.32 33.97 -2.80
C GLY A 47 2.17 34.66 -3.88
N TYR A 48 3.01 33.90 -4.60
CA TYR A 48 3.75 34.45 -5.73
C TYR A 48 2.90 34.42 -7.00
N SER A 49 3.19 35.32 -7.93
CA SER A 49 2.48 35.39 -9.22
C SER A 49 3.07 34.45 -10.27
N LYS A 50 4.35 34.08 -10.12
CA LYS A 50 5.10 33.22 -11.05
C LYS A 50 6.12 32.38 -10.28
N PRO A 51 6.45 31.17 -10.77
CA PRO A 51 7.52 30.37 -10.21
C PRO A 51 8.88 31.04 -10.42
N ALA A 52 9.75 30.87 -9.43
CA ALA A 52 11.17 31.21 -9.53
C ALA A 52 11.94 29.98 -10.06
N ARG A 53 12.83 30.20 -11.02
CA ARG A 53 13.77 29.14 -11.46
C ARG A 53 14.95 29.10 -10.50
N LEU A 54 15.23 27.92 -9.97
CA LEU A 54 16.28 27.67 -8.98
C LEU A 54 17.14 26.48 -9.41
N GLN A 55 18.35 26.41 -8.87
CA GLN A 55 19.22 25.24 -8.98
C GLN A 55 19.33 24.55 -7.63
N GLY A 56 18.96 23.27 -7.59
CA GLY A 56 19.05 22.44 -6.41
C GLY A 56 20.49 22.19 -6.00
N ALA A 57 20.73 22.21 -4.70
CA ALA A 57 22.00 21.76 -4.15
C ALA A 57 22.17 20.26 -4.44
N PHE A 58 23.33 19.88 -4.95
CA PHE A 58 23.71 18.48 -5.07
C PHE A 58 24.22 18.00 -3.71
N VAL A 59 23.66 16.87 -3.26
CA VAL A 59 24.11 16.17 -2.06
C VAL A 59 24.32 14.71 -2.48
N SER A 60 25.52 14.20 -2.20
CA SER A 60 25.87 12.80 -2.48
C SER A 60 25.32 11.85 -1.42
N ASP A 61 25.12 10.59 -1.79
CA ASP A 61 24.67 9.55 -0.84
C ASP A 61 25.64 9.42 0.34
N ASP A 62 26.95 9.58 0.10
CA ASP A 62 28.00 9.58 1.13
C ASP A 62 27.86 10.76 2.11
N GLU A 63 27.39 11.92 1.67
CA GLU A 63 27.08 13.05 2.55
C GLU A 63 25.86 12.76 3.42
N VAL A 64 24.82 12.16 2.84
CA VAL A 64 23.60 11.77 3.58
C VAL A 64 23.95 10.75 4.65
N THR A 65 24.67 9.69 4.32
CA THR A 65 25.06 8.64 5.29
C THR A 65 25.87 9.21 6.44
N ARG A 66 26.86 10.08 6.16
CA ARG A 66 27.67 10.72 7.21
C ARG A 66 26.83 11.55 8.17
N VAL A 67 25.82 12.28 7.67
CA VAL A 67 24.92 13.06 8.52
C VAL A 67 24.01 12.15 9.35
N VAL A 68 23.46 11.09 8.74
CA VAL A 68 22.62 10.11 9.45
C VAL A 68 23.40 9.43 10.57
N ASP A 69 24.63 8.98 10.31
CA ASP A 69 25.47 8.31 11.31
C ASP A 69 25.82 9.27 12.47
N ALA A 70 26.10 10.53 12.17
CA ALA A 70 26.36 11.55 13.18
C ALA A 70 25.14 11.82 14.07
N LEU A 71 23.92 11.78 13.51
CA LEU A 71 22.67 11.94 14.27
C LEU A 71 22.38 10.70 15.14
N LYS A 72 22.61 9.50 14.60
CA LYS A 72 22.44 8.24 15.33
C LYS A 72 23.39 8.16 16.53
N ALA A 73 24.63 8.59 16.38
CA ALA A 73 25.61 8.62 17.46
C ALA A 73 25.25 9.57 18.63
N GLN A 74 24.36 10.54 18.40
CA GLN A 74 23.90 11.50 19.41
C GLN A 74 22.62 11.06 20.13
N THR A 75 21.98 9.98 19.69
CA THR A 75 20.69 9.53 20.21
C THR A 75 20.83 8.13 20.81
N ASP A 76 20.45 7.97 22.08
CA ASP A 76 20.46 6.68 22.76
C ASP A 76 19.24 5.84 22.33
N GLY A 77 19.35 5.21 21.16
CA GLY A 77 18.35 4.28 20.62
C GLY A 77 17.30 4.92 19.72
N GLU A 78 16.66 4.08 18.90
CA GLU A 78 15.57 4.48 18.01
C GLU A 78 14.24 4.24 18.76
N ASP A 79 13.57 5.30 19.21
CA ASP A 79 12.23 5.21 19.82
C ASP A 79 11.17 5.33 18.72
N TYR A 80 10.64 4.17 18.32
CA TYR A 80 9.59 4.10 17.31
C TYR A 80 8.21 4.03 17.97
N ASP A 81 7.33 4.94 17.56
CA ASP A 81 5.93 4.89 17.96
C ASP A 81 5.23 3.72 17.24
N ASN A 82 5.07 2.61 17.98
CA ASN A 82 4.39 1.41 17.50
C ASN A 82 2.93 1.68 17.09
N GLU A 83 2.26 2.68 17.67
CA GLU A 83 0.90 3.05 17.28
C GLU A 83 0.87 3.65 15.86
N VAL A 84 1.85 4.49 15.54
CA VAL A 84 2.00 5.07 14.19
C VAL A 84 2.30 3.97 13.16
N ILE A 85 3.19 3.03 13.51
CA ILE A 85 3.52 1.88 12.65
C ILE A 85 2.26 1.04 12.38
N ASN A 86 1.50 0.71 13.42
CA ASN A 86 0.29 -0.10 13.30
C ASN A 86 -0.79 0.62 12.46
N ARG A 87 -0.99 1.94 12.64
CA ARG A 87 -1.92 2.73 11.83
C ARG A 87 -1.51 2.79 10.35
N MET A 88 -0.22 2.89 10.05
CA MET A 88 0.24 2.93 8.66
C MET A 88 0.05 1.57 7.96
N ASN A 89 0.26 0.48 8.70
CA ASN A 89 -0.02 -0.88 8.23
C ASN A 89 -1.53 -1.13 8.01
N SER A 90 -2.40 -0.58 8.86
CA SER A 90 -3.85 -0.70 8.69
C SER A 90 -4.38 0.16 7.53
N VAL A 91 -3.91 1.41 7.36
CA VAL A 91 -4.33 2.31 6.25
C VAL A 91 -3.91 1.78 4.87
N SER A 92 -2.80 1.04 4.79
CA SER A 92 -2.37 0.32 3.57
C SER A 92 -3.39 -0.74 3.10
N SER A 93 -4.31 -1.13 3.98
CA SER A 93 -5.43 -2.05 3.70
C SER A 93 -6.68 -1.33 3.19
N GLU A 94 -6.77 0.00 3.35
CA GLU A 94 -7.99 0.80 3.16
C GLU A 94 -7.91 1.80 1.98
N GLY A 95 -6.77 1.91 1.29
CA GLY A 95 -6.56 2.82 0.15
C GLY A 95 -7.45 2.61 -1.08
N SER A 96 -8.46 1.74 -1.01
CA SER A 96 -9.47 1.51 -2.05
C SER A 96 -10.90 1.76 -1.58
N GLN A 97 -11.14 2.66 -0.60
CA GLN A 97 -12.52 2.93 -0.18
C GLN A 97 -12.73 4.34 0.43
N ALA A 98 -12.43 5.38 -0.33
CA ALA A 98 -13.09 6.68 -0.10
C ALA A 98 -14.54 6.60 -0.62
N GLY A 99 -15.44 5.97 0.14
CA GLY A 99 -16.85 5.88 -0.24
C GLY A 99 -17.70 4.81 0.44
N ALA A 100 -17.50 4.51 1.73
CA ALA A 100 -18.53 3.85 2.52
C ALA A 100 -18.29 4.07 4.02
N MET A 101 -19.01 5.03 4.60
CA MET A 101 -19.30 4.98 6.04
C MET A 101 -20.14 3.71 6.29
N GLY A 102 -19.57 2.77 7.03
CA GLY A 102 -20.25 1.51 7.35
C GLY A 102 -19.39 0.60 8.21
N LEU A 103 -19.27 0.98 9.49
CA LEU A 103 -19.22 0.09 10.65
C LEU A 103 -18.73 -1.35 10.40
N SER A 104 -17.45 -1.61 10.66
CA SER A 104 -17.00 -2.94 11.05
C SER A 104 -15.81 -2.83 12.00
N THR A 105 -16.14 -2.84 13.28
CA THR A 105 -15.29 -3.38 14.35
C THR A 105 -14.80 -4.77 13.93
N GLY A 106 -13.50 -4.94 13.73
CA GLY A 106 -12.87 -6.23 13.51
C GLY A 106 -11.55 -6.26 14.26
N ASN A 107 -11.55 -6.95 15.39
CA ASN A 107 -10.42 -7.22 16.26
C ASN A 107 -9.16 -7.63 15.47
N GLU A 108 -8.07 -6.91 15.68
CA GLU A 108 -6.73 -7.49 15.54
C GLU A 108 -6.52 -8.47 16.69
N ASN A 109 -6.99 -9.71 16.51
CA ASN A 109 -6.53 -10.84 17.29
C ASN A 109 -5.65 -11.73 16.40
N ASN A 110 -4.62 -12.31 17.00
CA ASN A 110 -3.74 -13.38 16.50
C ASN A 110 -4.51 -14.68 16.12
N GLY A 111 -5.59 -14.56 15.34
CA GLY A 111 -6.45 -15.66 14.92
C GLY A 111 -6.74 -15.62 13.42
N ASN A 112 -7.37 -16.68 12.93
CA ASN A 112 -7.82 -16.79 11.54
C ASN A 112 -8.79 -15.64 11.21
N ASP A 113 -8.75 -15.12 9.97
CA ASP A 113 -9.67 -14.06 9.52
C ASP A 113 -11.13 -14.52 9.71
N ASP A 114 -12.05 -13.59 10.05
CA ASP A 114 -13.49 -13.89 10.22
C ASP A 114 -14.11 -14.63 9.01
N LEU A 115 -13.54 -14.46 7.82
CA LEU A 115 -13.98 -15.08 6.59
C LEU A 115 -13.25 -16.40 6.27
N PHE A 116 -12.26 -16.81 7.06
CA PHE A 116 -11.44 -18.01 6.84
C PHE A 116 -12.29 -19.26 6.62
N GLU A 117 -13.19 -19.56 7.56
CA GLU A 117 -14.02 -20.77 7.52
C GLU A 117 -14.96 -20.76 6.30
N LYS A 118 -15.58 -19.60 6.03
CA LYS A 118 -16.47 -19.43 4.88
C LYS A 118 -15.70 -19.53 3.56
N ALA A 119 -14.48 -19.02 3.52
CA ALA A 119 -13.61 -19.06 2.34
C ALA A 119 -13.14 -20.48 2.02
N ALA A 120 -12.76 -21.26 3.05
CA ALA A 120 -12.43 -22.67 2.90
C ALA A 120 -13.57 -23.46 2.26
N ARG A 121 -14.78 -23.36 2.84
CA ARG A 121 -15.97 -24.05 2.33
C ARG A 121 -16.24 -23.72 0.86
N ILE A 122 -16.20 -22.44 0.50
CA ILE A 122 -16.45 -21.98 -0.87
C ILE A 122 -15.38 -22.49 -1.85
N ILE A 123 -14.12 -22.54 -1.43
CA ILE A 123 -13.01 -23.03 -2.26
C ILE A 123 -13.18 -24.53 -2.52
N ILE A 124 -13.48 -25.31 -1.49
CA ILE A 124 -13.69 -26.76 -1.57
C ILE A 124 -14.93 -27.06 -2.44
N GLU A 125 -16.05 -26.37 -2.19
CA GLU A 125 -17.31 -26.57 -2.92
C GLU A 125 -17.18 -26.26 -4.42
N LYS A 126 -16.45 -25.20 -4.77
CA LYS A 126 -16.29 -24.74 -6.16
C LYS A 126 -15.05 -25.30 -6.86
N ASP A 127 -14.29 -26.14 -6.18
CA ASP A 127 -13.03 -26.73 -6.64
C ASP A 127 -12.07 -25.69 -7.27
N LYS A 128 -11.98 -24.52 -6.63
CA LYS A 128 -11.21 -23.39 -7.19
C LYS A 128 -10.63 -22.48 -6.11
N ALA A 129 -9.35 -22.67 -5.80
CA ALA A 129 -8.61 -21.81 -4.87
C ALA A 129 -7.89 -20.67 -5.61
N SER A 130 -8.57 -19.54 -5.85
CA SER A 130 -7.90 -18.34 -6.39
C SER A 130 -8.29 -17.04 -5.69
N ILE A 131 -7.33 -16.13 -5.57
CA ILE A 131 -7.51 -14.83 -4.89
C ILE A 131 -8.66 -14.05 -5.53
N GLY A 132 -8.69 -13.96 -6.86
CA GLY A 132 -9.76 -13.28 -7.58
C GLY A 132 -11.15 -13.94 -7.46
N MET A 133 -11.23 -15.20 -7.04
CA MET A 133 -12.51 -15.82 -6.68
C MET A 133 -12.97 -15.33 -5.30
N LEU A 134 -12.09 -15.33 -4.30
CA LEU A 134 -12.39 -14.84 -2.96
C LEU A 134 -12.78 -13.36 -2.97
N GLN A 135 -12.08 -12.53 -3.75
CA GLN A 135 -12.42 -11.12 -3.93
C GLN A 135 -13.85 -10.92 -4.43
N ARG A 136 -14.30 -11.74 -5.39
CA ARG A 136 -15.66 -11.65 -5.93
C ARG A 136 -16.72 -12.23 -5.00
N ALA A 137 -16.41 -13.35 -4.34
CA ALA A 137 -17.34 -14.02 -3.43
C ALA A 137 -17.63 -13.17 -2.18
N PHE A 138 -16.59 -12.57 -1.60
CA PHE A 138 -16.68 -11.86 -0.33
C PHE A 138 -16.62 -10.33 -0.46
N LYS A 139 -16.47 -9.80 -1.69
CA LYS A 139 -16.31 -8.35 -1.96
C LYS A 139 -15.17 -7.72 -1.16
N ILE A 140 -14.07 -8.46 -1.02
CA ILE A 140 -12.87 -8.04 -0.27
C ILE A 140 -11.74 -7.60 -1.21
N GLY A 141 -10.82 -6.78 -0.69
CA GLY A 141 -9.62 -6.34 -1.40
C GLY A 141 -8.61 -7.47 -1.62
N PHE A 142 -7.67 -7.27 -2.56
CA PHE A 142 -6.66 -8.26 -2.93
C PHE A 142 -5.82 -8.73 -1.74
N ASN A 143 -5.33 -7.78 -0.91
CA ASN A 143 -4.47 -8.10 0.23
C ASN A 143 -5.16 -8.97 1.28
N ARG A 144 -6.44 -8.71 1.57
CA ARG A 144 -7.23 -9.54 2.49
C ARG A 144 -7.49 -10.92 1.91
N ALA A 145 -7.84 -11.00 0.63
CA ALA A 145 -8.03 -12.28 -0.06
C ALA A 145 -6.73 -13.11 -0.14
N ALA A 146 -5.57 -12.47 -0.35
CA ALA A 146 -4.26 -13.11 -0.31
C ALA A 146 -3.94 -13.63 1.09
N ARG A 147 -4.13 -12.81 2.13
CA ARG A 147 -3.95 -13.22 3.53
C ARG A 147 -4.82 -14.42 3.90
N ILE A 148 -6.10 -14.41 3.53
CA ILE A 148 -6.99 -15.57 3.74
C ILE A 148 -6.47 -16.79 2.98
N MET A 149 -5.99 -16.63 1.74
CA MET A 149 -5.43 -17.73 0.96
C MET A 149 -4.16 -18.32 1.58
N ASP A 150 -3.32 -17.48 2.21
CA ASP A 150 -2.11 -17.92 2.91
C ASP A 150 -2.44 -18.62 4.23
N GLN A 151 -3.40 -18.10 5.00
CA GLN A 151 -3.93 -18.79 6.18
C GLN A 151 -4.50 -20.17 5.82
N LEU A 152 -5.21 -20.27 4.69
CA LEU A 152 -5.74 -21.55 4.20
C LEU A 152 -4.62 -22.51 3.77
N ALA A 153 -3.48 -21.99 3.31
CA ALA A 153 -2.32 -22.81 2.97
C ALA A 153 -1.61 -23.31 4.22
N GLU A 154 -1.44 -22.44 5.22
CA GLU A 154 -0.88 -22.80 6.53
C GLU A 154 -1.73 -23.85 7.26
N ALA A 155 -3.06 -23.73 7.18
CA ALA A 155 -4.00 -24.72 7.69
C ALA A 155 -4.06 -26.01 6.85
N GLY A 156 -3.34 -26.09 5.71
CA GLY A 156 -3.30 -27.27 4.85
C GLY A 156 -4.56 -27.49 4.00
N VAL A 157 -5.47 -26.51 3.91
CA VAL A 157 -6.67 -26.58 3.06
C VAL A 157 -6.29 -26.46 1.58
N VAL A 158 -5.30 -25.61 1.27
CA VAL A 158 -4.77 -25.40 -0.08
C VAL A 158 -3.25 -25.58 -0.10
N GLY A 159 -2.69 -25.96 -1.24
CA GLY A 159 -1.25 -26.13 -1.42
C GLY A 159 -0.50 -24.80 -1.60
N GLU A 160 0.82 -24.90 -1.80
CA GLU A 160 1.70 -23.76 -2.02
C GLU A 160 1.35 -22.94 -3.28
N GLU A 161 1.93 -21.75 -3.37
CA GLU A 161 1.69 -20.83 -4.48
C GLU A 161 2.25 -21.35 -5.81
N GLU A 162 1.36 -21.65 -6.76
CA GLU A 162 1.73 -22.00 -8.15
C GLU A 162 1.64 -20.78 -9.10
N GLY A 163 2.23 -19.65 -8.68
CA GLY A 163 2.25 -18.40 -9.44
C GLY A 163 0.85 -17.87 -9.78
N THR A 164 0.52 -17.75 -11.07
CA THR A 164 -0.79 -17.22 -11.52
C THR A 164 -1.91 -18.26 -11.59
N LYS A 165 -1.61 -19.54 -11.33
CA LYS A 165 -2.60 -20.61 -11.36
C LYS A 165 -3.35 -20.73 -10.02
N PRO A 166 -4.60 -21.21 -10.02
CA PRO A 166 -5.28 -21.57 -8.77
C PRO A 166 -4.46 -22.58 -7.96
N ARG A 167 -4.41 -22.39 -6.63
CA ARG A 167 -3.73 -23.34 -5.73
C ARG A 167 -4.47 -24.68 -5.76
N LYS A 168 -3.74 -25.78 -5.54
CA LYS A 168 -4.36 -27.11 -5.40
C LYS A 168 -5.11 -27.18 -4.08
N ILE A 169 -6.28 -27.80 -4.08
CA ILE A 169 -7.04 -28.05 -2.85
C ILE A 169 -6.55 -29.38 -2.28
N LEU A 170 -6.21 -29.38 -0.99
CA LEU A 170 -5.59 -30.53 -0.31
C LEU A 170 -6.53 -31.21 0.70
N MET A 171 -7.63 -30.56 1.08
CA MET A 171 -8.63 -31.11 2.01
C MET A 171 -9.99 -31.30 1.34
N SER A 172 -10.67 -32.40 1.69
CA SER A 172 -12.09 -32.58 1.38
C SER A 172 -12.97 -31.79 2.37
N MET A 173 -14.25 -31.62 2.03
CA MET A 173 -15.20 -30.92 2.92
C MET A 173 -15.32 -31.62 4.28
N GLU A 174 -15.36 -32.95 4.30
CA GLU A 174 -15.43 -33.76 5.53
C GLU A 174 -14.17 -33.58 6.40
N GLN A 175 -12.98 -33.52 5.79
CA GLN A 175 -11.73 -33.27 6.50
C GLN A 175 -11.66 -31.85 7.07
N PHE A 176 -12.20 -30.87 6.33
CA PHE A 176 -12.25 -29.50 6.79
C PHE A 176 -13.22 -29.33 7.97
N GLU A 177 -14.38 -30.00 7.96
CA GLU A 177 -15.32 -29.99 9.08
C GLU A 177 -14.69 -30.58 10.35
N GLN A 178 -13.95 -31.68 10.24
CA GLN A 178 -13.18 -32.24 11.36
C GLN A 178 -12.10 -31.27 11.87
N TYR A 179 -11.37 -30.62 10.97
CA TYR A 179 -10.38 -29.61 11.33
C TYR A 179 -11.00 -28.44 12.11
N VAL A 180 -12.18 -27.98 11.69
CA VAL A 180 -12.92 -26.93 12.39
C VAL A 180 -13.35 -27.38 13.78
N GLU A 181 -13.86 -28.60 13.93
CA GLU A 181 -14.26 -29.12 15.26
C GLU A 181 -13.08 -29.32 16.23
N GLU A 182 -11.89 -29.65 15.73
CA GLU A 182 -10.71 -29.94 16.56
C GLU A 182 -9.84 -28.70 16.88
N THR A 183 -9.86 -27.67 16.03
CA THR A 183 -8.84 -26.60 16.04
C THR A 183 -9.39 -25.18 16.17
N LEU A 184 -10.68 -24.96 15.87
CA LEU A 184 -11.34 -23.64 15.85
C LEU A 184 -12.42 -23.55 16.93
#